data_AF-A0A2A8C3B1-F1
#
_entry.id   AF-A0A2A8C3B1-F1
#
_cell.length_a   1.000
_cell.length_b   1.000
_cell.length_c   1.000
_cell.angle_alpha   90.00
_cell.angle_beta   90.00
_cell.angle_gamma   90.00
#
_symmetry.space_group_name_H-M   'P 1'
#
loop_
_entity.id
_entity.type
_entity.pdbx_description
1 polymer ?
#
loop_
_entity_poly.entity_id
_entity_poly.type
_entity_poly.pdbx_seq_one_letter_code
_entity_poly.pdbx_strand_id
1 'polypeptide(L)'
;MPVAIRLYEQNCLNLSECVGEYITENNEALQITSSNNQFYVTIPKRYGVLYKFKILPSRMQNETITFRTTYIDEEVEVNIRTGLLRYKDVTAKYTKAYKIHNNIQ
;
A
#
# COMPACT_ATOMS: atom_id res chain seq x y z
N MET A 1 -15.06 -3.84 20.69
CA MET A 1 -15.07 -2.37 20.49
C MET A 1 -14.16 -2.07 19.30
N PRO A 2 -14.58 -1.28 18.30
CA PRO A 2 -13.64 -0.83 17.27
C PRO A 2 -12.54 -0.03 17.96
N VAL A 3 -11.30 -0.50 17.83
CA VAL A 3 -10.13 0.25 18.31
C VAL A 3 -10.03 1.47 17.41
N ALA A 4 -10.11 2.68 17.99
CA ALA A 4 -9.81 3.89 17.25
C ALA A 4 -8.44 3.73 16.62
N ILE A 5 -8.36 3.74 15.29
CA ILE A 5 -7.10 3.74 14.57
C ILE A 5 -6.38 4.99 15.07
N ARG A 6 -5.35 4.79 15.90
CA ARG A 6 -4.46 5.87 16.30
C ARG A 6 -4.01 6.51 15.00
N LEU A 7 -4.30 7.80 14.83
CA LEU A 7 -3.81 8.59 13.71
C LEU A 7 -2.29 8.65 13.85
N TYR A 8 -1.62 7.61 13.37
CA TYR A 8 -0.17 7.53 13.24
C TYR A 8 0.29 8.31 12.01
N GLU A 9 -0.49 9.29 11.53
CA GLU A 9 -0.12 10.06 10.35
C GLU A 9 1.18 10.80 10.65
N GLN A 10 2.27 10.26 10.12
CA GLN A 10 3.60 10.85 10.24
C GLN A 10 3.93 11.55 8.93
N ASN A 11 4.58 12.71 9.04
CA ASN A 11 5.15 13.39 7.90
C ASN A 11 6.24 12.51 7.28
N CYS A 12 5.88 11.80 6.22
CA CYS A 12 6.79 10.99 5.42
C CYS A 12 7.07 11.74 4.12
N LEU A 13 8.34 11.84 3.75
CA LEU A 13 8.74 12.41 2.47
C LEU A 13 8.50 11.38 1.35
N ASN A 14 8.44 11.87 0.11
CA ASN A 14 8.44 11.03 -1.10
C ASN A 14 7.24 10.06 -1.26
N LEU A 15 6.09 10.38 -0.65
CA LEU A 15 4.86 9.56 -0.78
C LEU A 15 4.44 9.33 -2.24
N SER A 16 4.70 10.31 -3.12
CA SER A 16 4.42 10.21 -4.55
C SER A 16 5.20 9.08 -5.23
N GLU A 17 6.38 8.70 -4.71
CA GLU A 17 7.17 7.60 -5.25
C GLU A 17 6.51 6.23 -5.02
N CYS A 18 5.58 6.13 -4.06
CA CYS A 18 4.77 4.93 -3.85
C CYS A 18 3.63 4.80 -4.87
N VAL A 19 3.27 5.84 -5.61
CA VAL A 19 2.19 5.78 -6.60
C VAL A 19 2.62 4.92 -7.78
N GLY A 20 1.74 4.01 -8.20
CA GLY A 20 1.97 3.13 -9.34
C GLY A 20 1.24 1.80 -9.24
N GLU A 21 1.44 0.97 -10.24
CA GLU A 21 0.96 -0.40 -10.30
C GLU A 21 2.05 -1.36 -9.83
N TYR A 22 1.62 -2.40 -9.13
CA TYR A 22 2.46 -3.43 -8.54
C TYR A 22 1.88 -4.79 -8.91
N ILE A 23 2.71 -5.75 -9.26
CA ILE A 23 2.27 -7.09 -9.66
C ILE A 23 2.78 -8.16 -8.70
N THR A 24 1.91 -9.09 -8.31
CA THR A 24 2.29 -10.26 -7.52
C THR A 24 2.92 -11.34 -8.40
N GLU A 25 3.52 -12.36 -7.78
CA GLU A 25 4.02 -13.56 -8.48
C GLU A 25 2.91 -14.32 -9.24
N ASN A 26 1.65 -14.13 -8.84
CA ASN A 26 0.48 -14.74 -9.47
C ASN A 26 -0.18 -13.84 -10.54
N ASN A 27 0.51 -12.78 -11.00
CA ASN A 27 -0.01 -11.78 -11.93
C ASN A 27 -1.25 -11.02 -11.45
N GLU A 28 -1.44 -10.92 -10.13
CA GLU A 28 -2.48 -10.07 -9.56
C GLU A 28 -1.97 -8.63 -9.44
N ALA A 29 -2.75 -7.66 -9.91
CA ALA A 29 -2.40 -6.25 -9.84
C ALA A 29 -2.85 -5.61 -8.52
N LEU A 30 -1.93 -4.93 -7.86
CA LEU A 30 -2.17 -3.99 -6.76
C LEU A 30 -1.85 -2.59 -7.28
N GLN A 31 -2.57 -1.58 -6.81
CA GLN A 31 -2.35 -0.21 -7.29
C GLN A 31 -2.35 0.76 -6.13
N ILE A 32 -1.34 1.63 -6.05
CA ILE A 32 -1.36 2.80 -5.18
C ILE A 32 -1.66 4.02 -6.05
N THR A 33 -2.71 4.76 -5.67
CA THR A 33 -3.15 5.97 -6.38
C THR A 33 -3.17 7.17 -5.43
N SER A 34 -2.99 8.36 -5.99
CA SER A 34 -3.14 9.64 -5.29
C SER A 34 -4.28 10.44 -5.93
N SER A 35 -5.16 11.01 -5.11
CA SER A 35 -6.22 11.92 -5.54
C SER A 35 -6.51 12.92 -4.43
N ASN A 36 -6.54 14.22 -4.75
CA ASN A 36 -6.79 15.30 -3.78
C ASN A 36 -5.91 15.20 -2.52
N ASN A 37 -4.62 14.93 -2.70
CA ASN A 37 -3.63 14.71 -1.63
C ASN A 37 -3.94 13.52 -0.69
N GLN A 38 -4.83 12.61 -1.10
CA GLN A 38 -5.13 11.38 -0.39
C GLN A 38 -4.59 10.19 -1.16
N PHE A 39 -4.07 9.22 -0.43
CA PHE A 39 -3.52 7.99 -1.00
C PHE A 39 -4.51 6.84 -0.80
N TYR A 40 -4.58 5.98 -1.81
CA TYR A 40 -5.41 4.78 -1.79
C TYR A 40 -4.63 3.60 -2.30
N VAL A 41 -4.88 2.42 -1.73
CA VAL A 41 -4.43 1.14 -2.27
C VAL A 41 -5.64 0.36 -2.79
N THR A 42 -5.53 -0.16 -4.01
CA THR A 42 -6.49 -1.11 -4.60
C THR A 42 -5.86 -2.49 -4.55
N ILE A 43 -6.54 -3.46 -3.92
CA ILE A 43 -6.00 -4.81 -3.67
C ILE A 43 -7.07 -5.86 -4.00
N PRO A 44 -6.71 -6.95 -4.68
CA PRO A 44 -7.60 -8.09 -4.87
C PRO A 44 -7.84 -8.83 -3.56
N LYS A 45 -9.11 -9.15 -3.30
CA LYS A 45 -9.58 -9.96 -2.17
C LYS A 45 -10.20 -11.26 -2.69
N ARG A 46 -10.71 -12.08 -1.77
CA ARG A 46 -11.37 -13.36 -2.10
C ARG A 46 -12.41 -13.18 -3.20
N TYR A 47 -12.52 -14.17 -4.07
CA TYR A 47 -13.48 -14.22 -5.18
C TYR A 47 -13.28 -13.11 -6.23
N GLY A 48 -12.07 -12.55 -6.37
CA GLY A 48 -11.73 -11.58 -7.40
C GLY A 48 -12.26 -10.17 -7.17
N VAL A 49 -12.81 -9.88 -5.99
CA VAL A 49 -13.32 -8.55 -5.65
C VAL A 49 -12.14 -7.61 -5.39
N LEU A 50 -12.14 -6.44 -6.03
CA LEU A 50 -11.15 -5.39 -5.79
C LEU A 50 -11.63 -4.45 -4.69
N TYR A 51 -10.82 -4.28 -3.65
CA TYR A 51 -11.10 -3.31 -2.58
C TYR A 51 -10.16 -2.12 -2.72
N LYS A 52 -10.73 -0.92 -2.66
CA LYS A 52 -9.98 0.33 -2.60
C LYS A 52 -10.04 0.90 -1.19
N PHE A 53 -8.89 0.96 -0.52
CA PHE A 53 -8.78 1.50 0.84
C PHE A 53 -8.00 2.81 0.84
N LYS A 54 -8.48 3.80 1.60
CA LYS A 54 -7.66 4.95 1.95
C LYS A 54 -6.53 4.49 2.87
N ILE A 55 -5.32 4.96 2.60
CA ILE A 55 -4.13 4.63 3.37
C ILE A 55 -3.51 5.91 3.96
N LEU A 56 -3.00 5.82 5.17
CA LEU A 56 -2.31 6.90 5.88
C LEU A 56 -0.88 6.45 6.20
N PRO A 57 0.14 7.28 5.94
CA PRO A 57 1.51 6.94 6.27
C PRO A 57 1.68 6.83 7.79
N SER A 58 2.21 5.71 8.26
CA SER A 58 2.38 5.42 9.69
C SER A 58 3.83 5.45 10.16
N ARG A 59 4.80 5.20 9.26
CA ARG A 59 6.23 5.19 9.54
C ARG A 59 7.05 5.31 8.26
N MET A 60 8.23 5.91 8.33
CA MET A 60 9.26 5.80 7.30
C MET A 60 10.58 5.36 7.92
N GLN A 61 11.19 4.30 7.40
CA GLN A 61 12.49 3.80 7.84
C GLN A 61 13.20 3.10 6.68
N ASN A 62 14.49 3.38 6.46
CA ASN A 62 15.31 2.70 5.45
C ASN A 62 14.62 2.65 4.07
N GLU A 63 14.16 3.81 3.58
CA GLU A 63 13.47 3.96 2.28
C GLU A 63 12.15 3.16 2.17
N THR A 64 11.67 2.62 3.29
CA THR A 64 10.41 1.89 3.37
C THR A 64 9.38 2.77 4.07
N ILE A 65 8.28 3.04 3.38
CA ILE A 65 7.14 3.76 3.91
C ILE A 65 6.08 2.73 4.29
N THR A 66 5.72 2.72 5.57
CA THR A 66 4.62 1.91 6.09
C THR A 66 3.36 2.77 6.09
N PHE A 67 2.25 2.21 5.65
CA PHE A 67 0.94 2.80 5.66
C PHE A 67 -0.04 1.90 6.42
N ARG A 68 -1.07 2.49 6.99
CA ARG A 68 -2.23 1.79 7.57
C ARG A 68 -3.50 2.17 6.83
N THR A 69 -4.40 1.22 6.62
CA THR A 69 -5.71 1.55 6.03
C THR A 69 -6.65 2.16 7.07
N THR A 70 -7.59 3.00 6.65
CA THR A 70 -8.43 3.79 7.58
C THR A 70 -9.69 3.09 8.08
N TYR A 71 -10.09 1.94 7.49
CA TYR A 71 -11.30 1.23 7.89
C TYR A 71 -11.01 -0.12 8.56
N ILE A 72 -9.93 -0.77 8.14
CA ILE A 72 -9.48 -2.07 8.63
C ILE A 72 -8.01 -1.94 8.99
N ASP A 73 -7.55 -2.49 10.12
CA ASP A 73 -6.16 -2.36 10.55
C ASP A 73 -5.20 -3.28 9.77
N GLU A 74 -5.11 -3.04 8.47
CA GLU A 74 -4.20 -3.69 7.53
C GLU A 74 -3.02 -2.76 7.24
N GLU A 75 -1.90 -3.35 6.83
CA GLU A 75 -0.63 -2.64 6.64
C GLU A 75 -0.12 -2.79 5.22
N VAL A 76 0.37 -1.69 4.65
CA VAL A 76 1.06 -1.65 3.35
C VAL A 76 2.45 -1.09 3.59
N GLU A 77 3.48 -1.85 3.25
CA GLU A 77 4.87 -1.38 3.28
C GLU A 77 5.36 -1.24 1.84
N VAL A 78 5.91 -0.08 1.49
CA VAL A 78 6.50 0.16 0.17
C VAL A 78 7.94 0.59 0.35
N ASN A 79 8.87 -0.21 -0.19
CA ASN A 79 10.25 0.23 -0.33
C ASN A 79 10.40 0.99 -1.64
N ILE A 80 10.62 2.30 -1.57
CA ILE A 80 10.63 3.18 -2.74
C ILE A 80 11.84 2.93 -3.65
N ARG A 81 12.95 2.41 -3.10
CA ARG A 81 14.16 2.09 -3.86
C ARG A 81 14.06 0.77 -4.62
N THR A 82 13.55 -0.29 -4.00
CA THR A 82 13.43 -1.61 -4.63
C THR A 82 12.12 -1.79 -5.39
N GLY A 83 11.14 -0.92 -5.17
CA GLY A 83 9.79 -1.07 -5.71
C GLY A 83 9.00 -2.23 -5.07
N LEU A 84 9.50 -2.82 -3.99
CA LEU A 84 8.80 -3.89 -3.28
C LEU A 84 7.63 -3.31 -2.48
N LEU A 85 6.45 -3.89 -2.67
CA LEU A 85 5.26 -3.70 -1.86
C LEU A 85 4.98 -4.98 -1.07
N ARG A 86 4.81 -4.84 0.25
CA ARG A 86 4.31 -5.89 1.13
C ARG A 86 2.98 -5.47 1.73
N TYR A 87 1.97 -6.29 1.56
CA TYR A 87 0.66 -6.06 2.12
C TYR A 87 0.34 -7.13 3.17
N LYS A 88 -0.06 -6.70 4.36
CA LYS A 88 -0.46 -7.56 5.48
C LYS A 88 -1.94 -7.38 5.76
N ASP A 89 -2.72 -8.44 5.59
CA ASP A 89 -4.14 -8.42 5.92
C ASP A 89 -4.41 -8.64 7.42
N VAL A 90 -5.68 -8.54 7.83
CA VAL A 90 -6.11 -8.77 9.22
C VAL A 90 -5.84 -10.17 9.76
N THR A 91 -5.61 -11.15 8.87
CA THR A 91 -5.25 -12.52 9.25
C THR A 91 -3.74 -12.70 9.39
N ALA A 92 -2.97 -11.60 9.28
CA ALA A 92 -1.51 -11.57 9.23
C ALA A 92 -0.90 -12.29 8.02
N LYS A 93 -1.68 -12.56 6.97
CA LYS A 93 -1.16 -13.08 5.71
C LYS A 93 -0.47 -11.96 4.94
N TYR A 94 0.72 -12.26 4.43
CA TYR A 94 1.48 -11.33 3.60
C TYR A 94 1.31 -11.63 2.11
N THR A 95 1.09 -10.57 1.33
CA THR A 95 1.16 -10.58 -0.13
C THR A 95 2.33 -9.69 -0.55
N LYS A 96 3.15 -10.18 -1.47
CA LYS A 96 4.27 -9.43 -2.04
C LYS A 96 3.92 -9.04 -3.46
N ALA A 97 4.25 -7.80 -3.83
CA ALA A 97 4.12 -7.30 -5.19
C ALA A 97 5.30 -6.40 -5.54
N TYR A 98 5.62 -6.28 -6.82
CA TYR A 98 6.74 -5.47 -7.31
C TYR A 98 6.23 -4.39 -8.25
N LYS A 99 6.76 -3.18 -8.10
CA LYS A 99 6.37 -2.04 -8.91
C LYS A 99 6.69 -2.30 -10.38
N ILE A 100 5.68 -2.13 -11.23
CA ILE A 100 5.85 -2.18 -12.67
C ILE A 100 6.56 -0.88 -13.07
N HIS A 101 7.79 -1.01 -13.56
CA HIS A 101 8.45 0.10 -14.23
C HIS A 101 7.94 0.10 -15.66
N ASN A 102 7.11 1.08 -16.01
CA ASN A 102 6.82 1.31 -17.42
C ASN A 102 8.14 1.69 -18.10
N ASN A 103 8.74 0.74 -18.82
CA ASN A 103 9.70 1.07 -19.86
C ASN A 103 8.91 1.82 -20.92
N ILE A 104 8.84 3.15 -20.80
CA ILE A 104 8.47 4.00 -21.91
C ILE A 104 9.69 3.95 -22.84
N GLN A 105 9.62 3.07 -23.84
CA GLN A 105 10.42 3.14 -25.06
C GLN A 105 9.50 3.58 -26.19
#